data_AF-A0A6J3LXR1-F1
#
_entry.id   AF-A0A6J3LXR1-F1
#
_cell.length_a   1.000
_cell.length_b   1.000
_cell.length_c   1.000
_cell.angle_alpha   90.00
_cell.angle_beta   90.00
_cell.angle_gamma   90.00
#
_symmetry.space_group_name_H-M   'P 1'
#
loop_
_entity.id
_entity.type
_entity.pdbx_description
1 polymer ?
#
loop_
_entity_poly.entity_id
_entity_poly.type
_entity_poly.pdbx_seq_one_letter_code
_entity_poly.pdbx_strand_id
1 'polypeptide(L)'
;MLVLTGYAWDPVTREEIPMVNHTVILRPCTGFEGCRLQEIRLPSDFGSLSGLQIQAFVHDDPKMFFVDDLQLSWSDNSCAAGLVRAASR
;
A
#
# COMPACT_ATOMS: atom_id res chain seq x y z
N MET A 1 -8.48 7.71 -10.07
CA MET A 1 -8.84 6.62 -9.14
C MET A 1 -7.57 5.90 -8.75
N LEU A 2 -7.46 5.48 -7.50
CA LEU A 2 -6.39 4.63 -7.01
C LEU A 2 -6.95 3.26 -6.67
N VAL A 3 -6.24 2.20 -7.04
CA VAL A 3 -6.51 0.81 -6.66
C VAL A 3 -5.36 0.36 -5.78
N LEU A 4 -5.68 0.00 -4.55
CA LEU A 4 -4.75 -0.44 -3.51
C LEU A 4 -4.95 -1.94 -3.33
N THR A 5 -3.94 -2.74 -3.60
CA THR A 5 -3.99 -4.20 -3.43
C THR A 5 -2.98 -4.62 -2.38
N GLY A 6 -3.44 -5.29 -1.34
CA GLY A 6 -2.61 -5.93 -0.32
C GLY A 6 -2.37 -7.39 -0.65
N TYR A 7 -1.14 -7.86 -0.48
CA TYR A 7 -0.72 -9.22 -0.78
C TYR A 7 -0.21 -9.94 0.47
N ALA A 8 -0.42 -11.25 0.51
CA ALA A 8 0.20 -12.14 1.49
C ALA A 8 1.02 -13.23 0.78
N TRP A 9 2.20 -13.48 1.32
CA TRP A 9 3.11 -14.50 0.85
C TRP A 9 2.59 -15.88 1.23
N ASP A 10 2.36 -16.73 0.22
CA ASP A 10 2.09 -18.14 0.42
C ASP A 10 3.40 -18.94 0.41
N PRO A 11 3.80 -19.57 1.53
CA PRO A 11 5.04 -20.35 1.57
C PRO A 11 4.99 -21.65 0.75
N VAL A 12 3.79 -22.15 0.41
CA VAL A 12 3.60 -23.38 -0.36
C VAL A 12 3.83 -23.13 -1.84
N THR A 13 3.12 -22.15 -2.41
CA THR A 13 3.25 -21.80 -3.84
C THR A 13 4.43 -20.87 -4.11
N ARG A 14 4.94 -20.20 -3.07
CA ARG A 14 6.00 -19.16 -3.15
C ARG A 14 5.57 -17.98 -4.01
N GLU A 15 4.33 -17.56 -3.85
CA GLU A 15 3.73 -16.47 -4.61
C GLU A 15 3.08 -15.46 -3.65
N GLU A 16 2.99 -14.21 -4.12
CA GLU A 16 2.22 -13.15 -3.47
C GLU A 16 0.76 -13.28 -3.89
N ILE A 17 -0.11 -13.63 -2.95
CA ILE A 17 -1.55 -13.81 -3.20
C ILE A 17 -2.29 -12.51 -2.83
N PRO A 18 -3.12 -11.94 -3.72
CA PRO A 18 -3.92 -10.76 -3.39
C PRO A 18 -4.96 -11.12 -2.33
N MET A 19 -4.91 -10.43 -1.18
CA MET A 19 -5.79 -10.68 -0.04
C MET A 19 -6.87 -9.61 0.11
N VAL A 20 -6.52 -8.36 -0.14
CA VAL A 20 -7.41 -7.21 0.02
C VAL A 20 -7.28 -6.26 -1.16
N ASN A 21 -8.39 -5.67 -1.57
CA ASN A 21 -8.42 -4.67 -2.64
C ASN A 21 -9.33 -3.52 -2.22
N HIS A 22 -8.81 -2.30 -2.28
CA HIS A 22 -9.55 -1.09 -1.96
C HIS A 22 -9.38 -0.03 -3.04
N THR A 23 -10.49 0.59 -3.41
CA THR A 23 -10.52 1.64 -4.44
C THR A 23 -10.79 2.99 -3.80
N VAL A 24 -9.93 3.97 -4.10
CA VAL A 24 -10.04 5.34 -3.57
C VAL A 24 -10.17 6.33 -4.72
N ILE A 25 -11.13 7.25 -4.61
CA ILE A 25 -11.31 8.33 -5.58
C ILE A 25 -10.62 9.58 -5.07
N LEU A 26 -9.46 9.89 -5.65
CA LEU A 26 -8.80 11.19 -5.47
C LEU A 26 -9.29 12.16 -6.54
N ARG A 27 -9.60 13.40 -6.11
CA ARG A 27 -9.87 14.49 -7.05
C ARG A 27 -8.58 14.94 -7.73
N PRO A 28 -8.58 15.16 -9.06
CA PRO A 28 -7.40 15.64 -9.77
C PRO A 28 -7.04 17.06 -9.32
N CYS A 29 -5.75 17.35 -9.33
CA CYS A 29 -5.18 18.67 -9.08
C CYS A 29 -5.14 19.45 -10.42
N THR A 30 -6.18 20.22 -10.71
CA THR A 30 -6.27 20.97 -11.96
C THR A 30 -5.34 22.19 -11.94
N GLY A 31 -4.47 22.31 -12.94
CA GLY A 31 -3.58 23.46 -13.08
C GLY A 31 -2.36 23.48 -12.15
N PHE A 32 -2.15 22.45 -11.32
CA PHE A 32 -1.04 22.36 -10.36
C PHE A 32 -0.97 23.49 -9.32
N GLU A 33 -2.01 24.32 -9.21
CA GLU A 33 -2.07 25.45 -8.28
C GLU A 33 -2.83 25.10 -6.99
N GLY A 34 -2.23 25.40 -5.83
CA GLY A 34 -2.90 25.29 -4.53
C GLY A 34 -3.26 23.87 -4.09
N CYS A 35 -2.67 22.85 -4.71
CA CYS A 35 -3.01 21.47 -4.44
C CYS A 35 -2.47 21.00 -3.10
N ARG A 36 -3.35 20.41 -2.29
CA ARG A 36 -3.00 19.77 -1.03
C ARG A 36 -2.91 18.27 -1.24
N LEU A 37 -1.90 17.65 -0.63
CA LEU A 37 -1.81 16.19 -0.54
C LEU A 37 -3.05 15.66 0.19
N GLN A 38 -3.65 14.60 -0.34
CA GLN A 38 -4.80 13.94 0.25
C GLN A 38 -4.32 12.71 1.00
N GLU A 39 -4.51 12.71 2.32
CA GLU A 39 -4.23 11.55 3.16
C GLU A 39 -5.20 10.42 2.80
N ILE A 40 -4.65 9.22 2.61
CA ILE A 40 -5.43 7.99 2.42
C ILE A 40 -5.15 7.10 3.61
N ARG A 41 -6.20 6.76 4.36
CA ARG A 41 -6.10 5.79 5.44
C ARG A 41 -6.38 4.41 4.90
N LEU A 42 -5.39 3.53 5.02
CA LEU A 42 -5.58 2.11 4.72
C LEU A 42 -6.60 1.53 5.72
N PRO A 43 -7.64 0.83 5.24
CA PRO A 43 -8.60 0.18 6.12
C PRO A 43 -7.94 -0.94 6.95
N SER A 44 -8.62 -1.37 8.02
CA SER A 44 -8.07 -2.29 9.03
C SER A 44 -7.71 -3.68 8.50
N ASP A 45 -8.23 -4.05 7.34
CA ASP A 45 -7.94 -5.29 6.62
C ASP A 45 -6.58 -5.27 5.91
N PHE A 46 -5.93 -4.11 5.79
CA PHE A 46 -4.53 -3.97 5.35
C PHE A 46 -3.54 -4.31 6.48
N GLY A 47 -3.76 -5.45 7.14
CA GLY A 47 -2.89 -5.98 8.19
C GLY A 47 -2.28 -7.32 7.79
N SER A 48 -1.12 -7.64 8.36
CA SER A 48 -0.44 -8.92 8.14
C SER A 48 -0.16 -9.24 6.66
N LEU A 49 0.23 -8.21 5.91
CA LEU A 49 0.57 -8.27 4.50
C LEU A 49 2.10 -8.36 4.30
N SER A 50 2.52 -8.97 3.21
CA SER A 50 3.91 -8.98 2.71
C SER A 50 4.13 -7.98 1.57
N GLY A 51 3.07 -7.62 0.85
CA GLY A 51 3.13 -6.69 -0.28
C GLY A 51 2.01 -5.66 -0.28
N LEU A 52 2.33 -4.46 -0.79
CA LEU A 52 1.37 -3.40 -1.08
C LEU A 52 1.60 -2.90 -2.51
N GLN A 53 0.56 -2.95 -3.33
CA GLN A 53 0.56 -2.37 -4.68
C GLN A 53 -0.41 -1.20 -4.74
N ILE A 54 0.03 -0.10 -5.35
CA ILE A 54 -0.79 1.09 -5.59
C ILE A 54 -0.78 1.38 -7.08
N GLN A 55 -1.95 1.37 -7.72
CA GLN A 55 -2.11 1.70 -9.12
C GLN A 55 -3.02 2.91 -9.28
N ALA A 56 -2.64 3.84 -10.15
CA ALA A 56 -3.41 5.05 -10.40
C ALA A 56 -3.95 5.06 -11.82
N PHE A 57 -5.23 5.42 -11.96
CA PHE A 57 -5.95 5.43 -13.22
C PHE A 57 -6.69 6.76 -13.42
N VAL A 58 -6.74 7.23 -14.66
CA VAL A 58 -7.60 8.32 -15.12
C VAL A 58 -8.34 7.81 -16.36
N HIS A 59 -9.66 7.64 -16.27
CA HIS A 59 -10.47 7.03 -17.35
C HIS A 59 -9.86 5.70 -17.87
N ASP A 60 -9.55 4.80 -16.94
CA ASP A 60 -8.93 3.48 -17.19
C ASP A 60 -7.49 3.48 -17.73
N ASP A 61 -6.91 4.65 -18.01
CA ASP A 61 -5.49 4.75 -18.35
C ASP A 61 -4.63 4.76 -17.08
N PRO A 62 -3.61 3.89 -16.96
CA PRO A 62 -2.60 3.99 -15.92
C PRO A 62 -1.87 5.33 -15.99
N LYS A 63 -1.75 6.03 -14.87
CA LYS A 63 -1.01 7.29 -14.76
C LYS A 63 0.03 7.20 -13.66
N MET A 64 1.03 8.07 -13.76
CA MET A 64 1.97 8.30 -12.67
C MET A 64 1.24 8.95 -11.49
N PHE A 65 1.55 8.49 -10.29
CA PHE A 65 1.05 9.04 -9.04
C PHE A 65 2.23 9.25 -8.09
N PHE A 66 2.23 10.40 -7.43
CA PHE A 66 3.26 10.77 -6.47
C PHE A 66 2.76 10.48 -5.06
N VAL A 67 3.58 9.75 -4.29
CA VAL A 67 3.40 9.50 -2.86
C VAL A 67 4.52 10.23 -2.14
N ASP A 68 4.17 10.97 -1.10
CA ASP A 68 5.13 11.74 -0.29
C ASP A 68 5.45 10.99 1.00
N ASP A 69 4.43 10.79 1.84
CA ASP A 69 4.55 10.05 3.11
C ASP A 69 3.81 8.72 3.05
N LEU A 70 4.48 7.67 3.53
CA LEU A 70 3.93 6.32 3.63
C LEU A 70 4.22 5.76 5.03
N GLN A 71 3.18 5.72 5.86
CA GLN A 71 3.27 5.24 7.24
C GLN A 71 2.82 3.79 7.31
N LEU A 72 3.78 2.90 7.57
CA LEU A 72 3.55 1.46 7.73
C LEU A 72 4.16 0.96 9.04
N SER A 73 3.62 -0.14 9.56
CA SER A 73 4.13 -0.80 10.76
C SER A 73 4.17 -2.31 10.57
N TRP A 74 4.98 -2.98 11.39
CA TRP A 74 5.00 -4.43 11.42
C TRP A 74 3.74 -4.96 12.11
N SER A 75 3.14 -6.01 11.53
CA SER A 75 2.01 -6.71 12.17
C SER A 75 2.45 -7.45 13.43
N ASP A 76 3.58 -8.15 13.37
CA ASP A 76 4.22 -8.80 14.54
C ASP A 76 5.28 -7.90 15.17
N ASN A 77 4.91 -7.28 16.28
CA ASN A 77 5.74 -6.39 17.10
C ASN A 77 6.40 -7.10 18.29
N SER A 78 6.47 -8.44 18.28
CA SER A 78 7.18 -9.20 19.31
C SER A 78 8.70 -8.97 19.27
N CYS A 79 9.33 -9.09 20.43
CA CYS A 79 10.80 -8.99 20.56
C CYS A 79 11.52 -10.04 19.68
N ALA A 80 10.99 -11.27 19.65
CA ALA A 80 11.56 -12.35 18.85
C ALA A 80 11.55 -12.01 17.34
N ALA A 81 10.44 -11.50 16.82
CA ALA A 81 10.35 -11.05 15.44
C ALA A 81 11.27 -9.84 15.17
N GLY A 82 11.43 -8.95 16.15
CA GLY A 82 12.39 -7.84 16.09
C GLY A 82 13.85 -8.31 15.93
N LEU A 83 14.26 -9.34 16.69
CA LEU A 83 15.60 -9.91 16.59
C LEU A 83 15.86 -10.56 15.22
N VAL A 84 14.89 -11.27 14.66
CA VAL A 84 15.01 -11.88 13.32
C VAL A 84 15.25 -10.81 12.25
N ARG A 85 14.51 -9.70 12.30
CA ARG A 85 14.68 -8.58 11.36
C ARG A 85 16.01 -7.85 11.54
N ALA A 86 16.48 -7.68 12.77
CA ALA A 86 17.77 -7.08 13.04
C ALA A 86 18.94 -7.93 12.50
N ALA A 87 18.76 -9.25 12.47
CA ALA A 87 19.75 -10.20 11.96
C ALA A 87 19.70 -10.39 10.42
N SER A 88 18.63 -9.94 9.74
CA SER A 88 18.50 -10.06 8.29
C SER A 88 19.15 -8.91 7.50
N ARG A 89 19.98 -8.09 8.16
CA ARG A 89 20.65 -6.92 7.57
C ARG A 89 22.11 -7.18 7.28
#